data_AF-A0A2G2G471-F1
#
_entry.id   AF-A0A2G2G471-F1
#
_cell.length_a   1.000
_cell.length_b   1.000
_cell.length_c   1.000
_cell.angle_alpha   90.00
_cell.angle_beta   90.00
_cell.angle_gamma   90.00
#
_symmetry.space_group_name_H-M   'P 1'
#
loop_
_entity.id
_entity.type
_entity.pdbx_description
1 polymer ?
#
loop_
_entity_poly.entity_id
_entity_poly.type
_entity_poly.pdbx_seq_one_letter_code
_entity_poly.pdbx_strand_id
1 'polypeptide(L)'
;MPFLVYALIRLFGNFALFGQITGWFKSEVGALIIKKITEGMDKLNPQAFIKVSPGIYLAYVAVVGITMAVGTIGILLKQNWGFYFMTAYCLLFIVGIVNFKAFNIKVVIFAFYVVALIILYFLRSKTRA
;
A
#
# COMPACT_ATOMS: atom_id res chain seq x y z
N MET A 1 2.44 -4.28 16.17
CA MET A 1 1.41 -3.21 16.30
C MET A 1 1.56 -2.06 15.30
N PRO A 2 2.73 -1.42 15.08
CA PRO A 2 2.82 -0.24 14.19
C PRO A 2 2.44 -0.52 12.73
N PHE A 3 2.73 -1.74 12.24
CA PHE A 3 2.34 -2.17 10.89
C PHE A 3 0.81 -2.24 10.69
N LEU A 4 0.06 -2.67 11.70
CA LEU A 4 -1.40 -2.74 11.63
C LEU A 4 -2.00 -1.33 11.64
N VAL A 5 -1.48 -0.44 12.48
CA VAL A 5 -1.91 0.97 12.53
C VAL A 5 -1.64 1.66 11.20
N TYR A 6 -0.44 1.49 10.63
CA TYR A 6 -0.11 2.03 9.31
C TYR A 6 -0.97 1.44 8.19
N ALA A 7 -1.28 0.14 8.27
CA ALA A 7 -2.18 -0.52 7.34
C ALA A 7 -3.61 0.03 7.43
N LEU A 8 -4.14 0.20 8.63
CA LEU A 8 -5.46 0.78 8.86
C LEU A 8 -5.51 2.23 8.37
N ILE A 9 -4.51 3.07 8.67
CA ILE A 9 -4.46 4.45 8.18
C ILE A 9 -4.48 4.50 6.65
N ARG A 10 -3.71 3.63 5.97
CA ARG A 10 -3.75 3.51 4.51
C ARG A 10 -5.12 3.06 4.02
N LEU A 11 -5.73 2.08 4.66
CA LEU A 11 -6.99 1.49 4.21
C LEU A 11 -8.14 2.48 4.39
N PHE A 12 -8.26 3.12 5.56
CA PHE A 12 -9.25 4.16 5.82
C PHE A 12 -9.04 5.39 4.93
N GLY A 13 -7.80 5.87 4.78
CA GLY A 13 -7.48 7.01 3.92
C GLY A 13 -7.85 6.73 2.46
N ASN A 14 -7.50 5.56 1.92
CA ASN A 14 -7.82 5.20 0.54
C ASN A 14 -9.32 4.92 0.33
N PHE A 15 -10.00 4.32 1.31
CA PHE A 15 -11.44 4.05 1.22
C PHE A 15 -12.27 5.34 1.23
N ALA A 16 -11.90 6.31 2.07
CA ALA A 16 -12.51 7.63 2.08
C ALA A 16 -12.33 8.37 0.74
N LEU A 17 -11.14 8.28 0.15
CA LEU A 17 -10.85 8.88 -1.15
C LEU A 17 -11.57 8.19 -2.31
N PHE A 18 -11.70 6.86 -2.25
CA PHE A 18 -12.45 6.09 -3.24
C PHE A 18 -13.95 6.40 -3.17
N GLY A 19 -14.53 6.49 -1.96
CA GLY A 19 -15.91 6.94 -1.74
C GLY A 19 -16.16 8.36 -2.28
N GLN A 20 -15.13 9.20 -2.30
CA GLN A 20 -15.25 10.53 -2.86
C GLN A 20 -15.16 10.58 -4.39
N ILE A 21 -14.32 9.74 -4.99
CA ILE A 21 -14.22 9.62 -6.47
C ILE A 21 -15.47 8.99 -7.07
N THR A 22 -16.08 8.03 -6.36
CA THR A 22 -17.32 7.36 -6.77
C THR A 22 -18.58 8.19 -6.48
N GLY A 23 -18.43 9.35 -5.83
CA GLY A 23 -19.53 10.25 -5.51
C GLY A 23 -20.40 9.80 -4.33
N TRP A 24 -20.03 8.73 -3.62
CA TRP A 24 -20.75 8.26 -2.42
C TRP A 24 -20.74 9.28 -1.29
N PHE A 25 -19.66 10.06 -1.15
CA PHE A 25 -19.60 11.17 -0.20
C PHE A 25 -18.85 12.35 -0.81
N LYS A 26 -19.37 13.58 -0.65
CA LYS A 26 -18.70 14.81 -1.09
C LYS A 26 -18.22 15.58 0.13
N SER A 27 -16.91 15.72 0.28
CA SER A 27 -16.30 16.54 1.33
C SER A 27 -15.33 17.54 0.73
N GLU A 28 -15.26 18.76 1.28
CA GLU A 28 -14.25 19.74 0.85
C GLU A 28 -12.83 19.20 1.06
N VAL A 29 -12.61 18.46 2.15
CA VAL A 29 -11.32 17.85 2.50
C VAL A 29 -10.85 16.87 1.43
N GLY A 30 -11.67 15.91 1.02
CA GLY A 30 -11.22 14.95 0.01
C GLY A 30 -11.21 15.52 -1.41
N ALA A 31 -11.88 16.65 -1.69
CA ALA A 31 -11.73 17.35 -2.96
C ALA A 31 -10.33 17.98 -3.04
N LEU A 32 -9.87 18.52 -1.91
CA LEU A 32 -8.51 19.02 -1.71
C LEU A 32 -7.47 17.91 -1.83
N ILE A 33 -7.77 16.71 -1.33
CA ILE A 33 -6.86 15.55 -1.45
C ILE A 33 -6.84 15.02 -2.89
N ILE A 34 -7.98 14.91 -3.58
CA ILE A 34 -8.03 14.51 -5.00
C ILE A 34 -7.24 15.50 -5.86
N LYS A 35 -7.38 16.81 -5.58
CA LYS A 35 -6.59 17.85 -6.25
C LYS A 35 -5.09 17.65 -6.02
N LYS A 36 -4.65 17.44 -4.77
CA LYS A 36 -3.25 17.13 -4.45
C LYS A 36 -2.73 15.85 -5.10
N ILE A 37 -3.56 14.81 -5.21
CA ILE A 37 -3.20 13.56 -5.90
C ILE A 37 -3.04 13.83 -7.39
N THR A 38 -3.94 14.59 -7.99
CA THR A 38 -3.88 14.95 -9.42
C THR A 38 -2.62 15.76 -9.73
N GLU A 39 -2.35 16.81 -8.94
CA GLU A 39 -1.12 17.60 -9.05
C GLU A 39 0.14 16.76 -8.82
N GLY A 40 0.09 15.80 -7.89
CA GLY A 40 1.17 14.84 -7.65
C GLY A 40 1.38 13.90 -8.84
N MET A 41 0.29 13.46 -9.47
CA MET A 41 0.31 12.60 -10.65
C MET A 41 0.86 13.33 -11.87
N ASP A 42 0.57 14.62 -12.05
CA ASP A 42 1.14 15.43 -13.12
C ASP A 42 2.66 15.57 -12.99
N LYS A 43 3.19 15.50 -11.77
CA LYS A 43 4.65 15.46 -11.50
C LYS A 43 5.25 14.07 -11.67
N LEU A 44 4.49 13.01 -11.36
CA LEU A 44 4.96 11.62 -11.39
C LEU A 44 4.87 10.98 -12.78
N ASN A 45 3.82 11.26 -13.55
CA ASN A 45 3.57 10.68 -14.87
C ASN A 45 4.66 10.97 -15.91
N PRO A 46 5.32 12.14 -15.94
CA PRO A 46 6.44 12.39 -16.85
C PRO A 46 7.64 11.47 -16.61
N GLN A 47 7.83 11.02 -15.38
CA GLN A 47 8.92 10.13 -14.98
C GLN A 47 8.52 8.65 -14.98
N ALA A 48 7.22 8.37 -15.14
CA ALA A 48 6.67 7.03 -15.05
C ALA A 48 6.93 6.21 -16.32
N PHE A 49 7.18 4.91 -16.16
CA PHE A 49 7.22 3.97 -17.30
C PHE A 49 5.83 3.82 -17.93
N ILE A 50 4.80 3.64 -17.11
CA ILE A 50 3.40 3.59 -17.52
C ILE A 50 2.68 4.76 -16.85
N LYS A 51 2.21 5.69 -17.69
CA LYS A 51 1.35 6.80 -17.26
C LYS A 51 0.00 6.25 -16.86
N VAL A 52 -0.47 6.64 -15.68
CA VAL A 52 -1.77 6.22 -15.18
C VAL A 52 -2.60 7.43 -14.81
N SER A 53 -3.92 7.30 -14.92
CA SER A 53 -4.83 8.32 -14.43
C SER A 53 -4.87 8.30 -12.89
N PRO A 54 -5.25 9.41 -12.23
CA PRO A 54 -5.41 9.45 -10.78
C PRO A 54 -6.34 8.36 -10.23
N GLY A 55 -7.41 8.03 -10.98
CA GLY A 55 -8.35 6.96 -10.61
C GLY A 55 -7.69 5.58 -10.60
N ILE A 56 -6.90 5.25 -11.64
CA ILE A 56 -6.16 3.98 -11.72
C ILE A 56 -5.10 3.93 -10.61
N TYR A 57 -4.39 5.03 -10.36
CA TYR A 57 -3.42 5.11 -9.28
C TYR A 57 -4.07 4.85 -7.91
N LEU A 58 -5.25 5.41 -7.65
CA LEU A 58 -5.94 5.22 -6.37
C LEU A 58 -6.51 3.82 -6.22
N ALA A 59 -7.05 3.24 -7.29
CA ALA A 59 -7.44 1.82 -7.30
C ALA A 59 -6.23 0.93 -7.00
N TYR A 60 -5.09 1.19 -7.62
CA TYR A 60 -3.85 0.47 -7.36
C TYR A 60 -3.40 0.59 -5.90
N VAL A 61 -3.36 1.80 -5.36
CA VAL A 61 -2.95 2.05 -3.97
C VAL A 61 -3.93 1.42 -2.98
N ALA A 62 -5.23 1.36 -3.30
CA ALA A 62 -6.23 0.65 -2.53
C ALA A 62 -5.97 -0.86 -2.52
N VAL A 63 -5.70 -1.47 -3.68
CA VAL A 63 -5.34 -2.90 -3.79
C VAL A 63 -4.08 -3.21 -2.98
N VAL A 64 -3.05 -2.37 -3.09
CA VAL A 64 -1.81 -2.49 -2.28
C VAL A 64 -2.14 -2.44 -0.79
N GLY A 65 -3.00 -1.51 -0.36
CA GLY A 65 -3.43 -1.36 1.03
C GLY A 65 -4.21 -2.57 1.56
N ILE A 66 -5.19 -3.06 0.79
CA ILE A 66 -5.99 -4.25 1.13
C ILE A 66 -5.08 -5.48 1.24
N THR A 67 -4.20 -5.68 0.27
CA THR A 67 -3.24 -6.81 0.24
C THR A 67 -2.37 -6.81 1.51
N MET A 68 -1.87 -5.64 1.91
CA MET A 68 -1.09 -5.50 3.14
C MET A 68 -1.92 -5.77 4.41
N ALA A 69 -3.15 -5.27 4.47
CA ALA A 69 -4.02 -5.46 5.64
C ALA A 69 -4.41 -6.92 5.81
N VAL A 70 -4.85 -7.58 4.73
CA VAL A 70 -5.17 -9.02 4.71
C VAL A 70 -3.92 -9.82 5.09
N GLY A 71 -2.77 -9.55 4.49
CA GLY A 71 -1.52 -10.22 4.83
C GLY A 71 -1.13 -10.07 6.31
N THR A 72 -1.25 -8.86 6.85
CA THR A 72 -0.98 -8.58 8.26
C THR A 72 -1.94 -9.34 9.18
N ILE A 73 -3.25 -9.34 8.89
CA ILE A 73 -4.25 -10.09 9.65
C ILE A 73 -3.91 -11.59 9.62
N GLY A 74 -3.59 -12.15 8.45
CA GLY A 74 -3.22 -13.55 8.32
C GLY A 74 -1.99 -13.93 9.14
N ILE A 75 -0.97 -13.06 9.17
CA ILE A 75 0.22 -13.28 10.00
C ILE A 75 -0.13 -13.23 11.49
N LEU A 76 -0.95 -12.27 11.93
CA LEU A 76 -1.40 -12.16 13.33
C LEU A 76 -2.21 -13.38 13.77
N LEU A 77 -3.06 -13.91 12.90
CA LEU A 77 -3.81 -15.15 13.11
C LEU A 77 -2.96 -16.42 12.92
N LYS A 78 -1.64 -16.27 12.75
CA LYS A 78 -0.67 -17.36 12.53
C LYS A 78 -1.02 -18.27 11.34
N GLN A 79 -1.65 -17.73 10.31
CA GLN A 79 -2.05 -18.44 9.10
C GLN A 79 -0.96 -18.39 8.01
N ASN A 80 -0.87 -19.43 7.18
CA ASN A 80 0.11 -19.50 6.08
C ASN A 80 -0.18 -18.46 4.99
N TRP A 81 -1.46 -18.23 4.69
CA TRP A 81 -1.88 -17.29 3.65
C TRP A 81 -1.46 -15.84 3.94
N GLY A 82 -1.30 -15.46 5.21
CA GLY A 82 -0.81 -14.12 5.57
C GLY A 82 0.56 -13.80 4.97
N PHE A 83 1.45 -14.79 4.89
CA PHE A 83 2.77 -14.63 4.27
C PHE A 83 2.67 -14.49 2.74
N TYR A 84 1.77 -15.23 2.08
CA TYR A 84 1.54 -15.08 0.64
C TYR A 84 1.04 -13.67 0.29
N PHE A 85 0.08 -13.15 1.04
CA PHE A 85 -0.41 -11.78 0.85
C PHE A 85 0.65 -10.73 1.16
N MET A 86 1.49 -10.91 2.19
CA MET A 86 2.59 -9.98 2.44
C MET A 86 3.67 -10.02 1.35
N THR A 87 3.96 -11.18 0.77
CA THR A 87 4.85 -11.28 -0.39
C THR A 87 4.22 -10.58 -1.60
N ALA A 88 2.94 -10.79 -1.88
CA ALA A 88 2.22 -10.09 -2.94
C ALA A 88 2.23 -8.57 -2.74
N TYR A 89 2.03 -8.10 -1.50
CA TYR A 89 2.18 -6.68 -1.14
C TYR A 89 3.57 -6.17 -1.50
N CYS A 90 4.63 -6.89 -1.13
CA CYS A 90 6.00 -6.49 -1.45
C CYS A 90 6.22 -6.37 -2.97
N LEU A 91 5.72 -7.32 -3.75
CA LEU A 91 5.80 -7.28 -5.22
C LEU A 91 5.06 -6.07 -5.80
N LEU A 92 3.83 -5.82 -5.38
CA LEU A 92 3.08 -4.63 -5.80
C LEU A 92 3.80 -3.34 -5.35
N PHE A 93 4.42 -3.33 -4.18
CA PHE A 93 5.15 -2.15 -3.74
C PHE A 93 6.35 -1.86 -4.65
N ILE A 94 7.10 -2.90 -5.06
CA ILE A 94 8.20 -2.78 -6.03
C ILE A 94 7.70 -2.27 -7.37
N VAL A 95 6.61 -2.86 -7.90
CA VAL A 95 6.03 -2.41 -9.18
C VAL A 95 5.70 -0.93 -9.15
N GLY A 96 5.15 -0.41 -8.03
CA GLY A 96 4.89 1.01 -7.86
C GLY A 96 6.17 1.86 -7.81
N ILE A 97 7.22 1.40 -7.10
CA ILE A 97 8.51 2.11 -7.04
C ILE A 97 9.14 2.19 -8.42
N VAL A 98 9.24 1.06 -9.12
CA VAL A 98 9.85 0.98 -10.45
C VAL A 98 9.06 1.81 -11.44
N ASN A 99 7.73 1.67 -11.47
CA ASN A 99 6.89 2.40 -12.42
C ASN A 99 7.08 3.91 -12.32
N PHE A 100 7.08 4.46 -11.11
CA PHE A 100 7.20 5.91 -10.89
C PHE A 100 8.62 6.39 -10.63
N LYS A 101 9.64 5.53 -10.78
CA LYS A 101 11.04 5.81 -10.45
C LYS A 101 11.21 6.45 -9.07
N ALA A 102 10.38 6.06 -8.11
CA ALA A 102 10.28 6.68 -6.80
C ALA A 102 11.34 6.14 -5.83
N PHE A 103 12.62 6.19 -6.24
CA PHE A 103 13.80 5.80 -5.46
C PHE A 103 14.11 6.80 -4.34
N ASN A 104 13.17 6.91 -3.40
CA ASN A 104 13.18 7.91 -2.33
C ASN A 104 13.06 7.18 -0.98
N ILE A 105 12.57 7.86 0.06
CA ILE A 105 12.21 7.27 1.37
C ILE A 105 11.32 6.01 1.27
N LYS A 106 10.57 5.85 0.17
CA LYS A 106 9.75 4.67 -0.11
C LYS A 106 10.58 3.38 -0.18
N VAL A 107 11.81 3.43 -0.69
CA VAL A 107 12.72 2.27 -0.77
C VAL A 107 13.17 1.87 0.63
N VAL A 108 13.49 2.84 1.48
CA VAL A 108 13.87 2.59 2.88
C VAL A 108 12.71 1.94 3.63
N ILE A 109 11.50 2.48 3.48
CA ILE A 109 10.27 1.91 4.05
C ILE A 109 10.05 0.48 3.55
N PHE A 110 10.25 0.22 2.26
CA PHE A 110 10.15 -1.11 1.68
C PHE A 110 11.15 -2.09 2.30
N ALA A 111 12.42 -1.68 2.47
CA ALA A 111 13.44 -2.51 3.11
C ALA A 111 13.04 -2.90 4.54
N PHE A 112 12.49 -1.96 5.32
CA PHE A 112 11.95 -2.27 6.64
C PHE A 112 10.82 -3.31 6.60
N TYR A 113 9.91 -3.25 5.62
CA TYR A 113 8.85 -4.24 5.45
C TYR A 113 9.41 -5.64 5.13
N VAL A 114 10.40 -5.72 4.24
CA VAL A 114 11.03 -6.99 3.87
C VAL A 114 11.75 -7.60 5.08
N VAL A 115 12.54 -6.82 5.80
CA VAL A 115 13.24 -7.28 7.01
C VAL A 115 12.25 -7.75 8.06
N ALA A 116 11.17 -6.99 8.31
CA ALA A 116 10.14 -7.40 9.26
C ALA A 116 9.45 -8.71 8.85
N LEU A 117 9.15 -8.89 7.56
CA LEU A 117 8.56 -10.12 7.04
C LEU A 117 9.47 -11.33 7.24
N ILE A 118 10.77 -11.17 6.97
CA ILE A 118 11.79 -12.20 7.18
C ILE A 118 11.89 -12.58 8.67
N ILE A 119 11.97 -11.60 9.56
CA ILE A 119 12.00 -11.84 11.01
C ILE A 119 10.76 -12.62 11.45
N LEU A 120 9.57 -12.20 11.02
CA LEU A 120 8.32 -12.87 11.37
C LEU A 120 8.25 -14.31 10.83
N TYR A 121 8.81 -14.54 9.64
CA TYR A 121 8.92 -15.88 9.07
C TYR A 121 9.81 -16.80 9.92
N PHE A 122 11.00 -16.33 10.31
CA PHE A 122 11.91 -17.10 11.16
C PHE A 122 11.38 -17.32 12.58
N LEU A 123 10.77 -16.30 13.20
CA LEU A 123 10.16 -16.44 14.53
C LEU A 123 9.03 -17.47 14.52
N ARG A 124 8.21 -17.49 13.47
CA ARG A 124 7.17 -18.50 13.30
C ARG A 124 7.76 -19.90 13.16
N SER A 125 8.83 -20.06 12.38
CA SER A 125 9.51 -21.35 12.22
C SER A 125 10.00 -21.90 13.56
N LYS A 126 10.52 -21.04 14.45
CA LYS A 126 10.94 -21.44 15.81
C LYS A 126 9.79 -21.75 16.77
N THR A 127 8.58 -21.26 16.51
CA THR A 127 7.41 -21.50 17.37
C THR A 127 6.65 -22.78 17.00
N ARG A 128 6.95 -23.38 15.84
CA ARG A 128 6.39 -24.66 15.39
C ARG A 128 7.37 -25.84 15.52
N ALA A 129 8.60 -25.57 15.94
CA ALA A 129 9.58 -26.56 16.36
C ALA A 129 9.46 -26.78 17.87
#